data_AF-A0A6I4N1T6-F1
#
_entry.id   AF-A0A6I4N1T6-F1
#
_cell.length_a   1.000
_cell.length_b   1.000
_cell.length_c   1.000
_cell.angle_alpha   90.00
_cell.angle_beta   90.00
_cell.angle_gamma   90.00
#
_symmetry.space_group_name_H-M   'P 1'
#
loop_
_entity.id
_entity.type
_entity.pdbx_description
1 polymer ?
#
loop_
_entity_poly.entity_id
_entity_poly.type
_entity_poly.pdbx_seq_one_letter_code
_entity_poly.pdbx_strand_id
1 'polypeptide(L)'
;MSARLSPQREAETVAGADALMAKCRRRGQASLADVEWLKNDVHDLAAELAAVRAERDEVRTELGKYADHEPTAAEELAYLTRCLNDVHAVCDGAEEQSLRWENPLPVPEWVPVVREAADGVRPDNPGDRRRHIYIDGKGNAWLSLSHENGIRYIGRLAGSFNGDDTVDSVREATGSIREIGRCW
;
A
#
# COMPACT_ATOMS: atom_id res chain seq x y z
N MET A 1 -12.16 10.12 -10.68
CA MET A 1 -11.76 10.25 -12.09
C MET A 1 -11.04 11.57 -12.20
N SER A 2 -9.71 11.54 -12.30
CA SER A 2 -8.86 12.74 -12.16
C SER A 2 -9.06 13.69 -13.33
N ALA A 3 -9.57 14.90 -13.06
CA ALA A 3 -9.58 16.00 -14.02
C ALA A 3 -8.17 16.60 -14.14
N ARG A 4 -7.22 15.82 -14.67
CA ARG A 4 -6.03 16.42 -15.27
C ARG A 4 -6.46 17.04 -16.59
N LEU A 5 -6.08 18.30 -16.82
CA LEU A 5 -5.92 18.77 -18.19
C LEU A 5 -5.11 17.71 -18.93
N SER A 6 -5.66 17.15 -20.00
CA SER A 6 -4.87 16.25 -20.83
C SER A 6 -3.60 17.02 -21.23
N PRO A 7 -2.40 16.42 -21.14
CA PRO A 7 -1.15 17.08 -21.54
C PRO A 7 -1.22 17.74 -22.93
N GLN A 8 -2.13 17.25 -23.78
CA GLN A 8 -2.51 17.85 -25.06
C GLN A 8 -3.13 19.24 -24.96
N ARG A 9 -4.06 19.48 -24.03
CA ARG A 9 -4.71 20.79 -23.86
C ARG A 9 -3.75 21.86 -23.36
N GLU A 10 -2.90 21.52 -22.39
CA GLU A 10 -1.86 22.45 -21.90
C GLU A 10 -0.90 22.84 -23.03
N ALA A 11 -0.48 21.88 -23.85
CA ALA A 11 0.40 22.13 -25.00
C ALA A 11 -0.28 23.02 -26.07
N GLU A 12 -1.57 22.82 -26.33
CA GLU A 12 -2.35 23.62 -27.28
C GLU A 12 -2.55 25.07 -26.80
N THR A 13 -2.89 25.27 -25.52
CA THR A 13 -3.07 26.61 -24.93
C THR A 13 -1.76 27.40 -24.90
N VAL A 14 -0.65 26.77 -24.50
CA VAL A 14 0.67 27.43 -24.48
C VAL A 14 1.13 27.78 -25.89
N ALA A 15 0.97 26.87 -26.86
CA ALA A 15 1.32 27.13 -28.26
C ALA A 15 0.47 28.25 -28.87
N GLY A 16 -0.82 28.32 -28.53
CA GLY A 16 -1.73 29.38 -28.97
C GLY A 16 -1.35 30.75 -28.39
N ALA A 17 -1.04 30.82 -27.10
CA ALA A 17 -0.58 32.04 -26.44
C ALA A 17 0.75 32.55 -27.02
N ASP A 18 1.71 31.66 -27.29
CA ASP A 18 3.00 32.01 -27.88
C ASP A 18 2.86 32.52 -29.32
N ALA A 19 2.01 31.89 -30.13
CA ALA A 19 1.73 32.33 -31.50
C ALA A 19 1.12 33.74 -31.53
N LEU A 20 0.21 34.03 -30.60
CA LEU A 20 -0.44 35.32 -30.47
C LEU A 20 0.52 36.40 -29.94
N MET A 21 1.34 36.10 -28.94
CA MET A 21 2.41 36.98 -28.47
C MET A 21 3.43 37.29 -29.58
N ALA A 22 3.77 36.30 -30.41
CA ALA A 22 4.65 36.48 -31.56
C ALA A 22 3.99 37.30 -32.69
N LYS A 23 2.66 37.29 -32.82
CA LYS A 23 1.89 38.11 -33.77
C LYS A 23 1.80 39.57 -33.30
N CYS A 24 1.56 39.78 -32.00
CA CYS A 24 1.58 41.10 -31.36
C CYS A 24 2.96 41.78 -31.47
N ARG A 25 4.05 41.05 -31.24
CA ARG A 25 5.43 41.57 -31.41
C ARG A 25 5.78 41.91 -32.85
N ARG A 26 5.24 41.18 -33.84
CA ARG A 26 5.58 41.35 -35.27
C ARG A 26 4.75 42.41 -35.99
N ARG A 27 3.53 42.71 -35.54
CA ARG A 27 2.60 43.61 -36.26
C ARG A 27 1.98 44.72 -35.41
N GLY A 28 2.22 44.76 -34.10
CA GLY A 28 1.61 45.76 -33.21
C GLY A 28 0.08 45.69 -33.14
N GLN A 29 -0.54 44.63 -33.65
CA GLN A 29 -2.00 44.46 -33.71
C GLN A 29 -2.37 43.00 -33.40
N ALA A 30 -2.96 42.78 -32.22
CA ALA A 30 -3.80 41.62 -31.98
C ALA A 30 -5.15 41.86 -32.67
N SER A 31 -5.69 40.88 -33.38
CA SER A 31 -7.06 41.02 -33.88
C SER A 31 -8.05 40.88 -32.72
N LEU A 32 -9.24 41.47 -32.86
CA LEU A 32 -10.32 41.28 -31.88
C LEU A 32 -10.66 39.79 -31.67
N ALA A 33 -10.54 38.97 -32.72
CA ALA A 33 -10.73 37.52 -32.64
C ALA A 33 -9.65 36.83 -31.78
N ASP A 34 -8.39 37.27 -31.88
CA ASP A 34 -7.29 36.75 -31.06
C ASP A 34 -7.52 37.06 -29.57
N VAL A 35 -8.00 38.28 -29.27
CA VAL A 35 -8.32 38.71 -27.90
C VAL A 35 -9.54 37.97 -27.35
N GLU A 36 -10.57 37.75 -28.17
CA GLU A 36 -11.77 37.03 -27.76
C GLU A 36 -11.49 35.54 -27.51
N TRP A 37 -10.64 34.93 -28.35
CA TRP A 37 -10.17 33.56 -28.12
C TRP A 37 -9.45 33.42 -26.78
N LEU A 38 -8.51 34.32 -26.47
CA LEU A 38 -7.80 34.33 -25.18
C LEU A 38 -8.74 34.51 -23.99
N LYS A 39 -9.76 35.36 -24.11
CA LYS A 39 -10.74 35.55 -23.02
C LYS A 39 -11.52 34.28 -22.73
N ASN A 40 -11.95 33.58 -23.78
CA ASN A 40 -12.67 32.32 -23.63
C ASN A 40 -11.76 31.23 -23.03
N ASP A 41 -10.53 31.13 -23.50
CA ASP A 41 -9.55 30.17 -22.96
C ASP A 41 -9.22 30.45 -21.49
N VAL A 42 -9.04 31.72 -21.10
CA VAL A 42 -8.86 32.12 -19.69
C VAL A 42 -10.09 31.80 -18.85
N HIS A 43 -11.30 31.96 -19.41
CA HIS A 43 -12.54 31.64 -18.72
C HIS A 43 -12.68 30.13 -18.48
N ASP A 44 -12.39 29.33 -19.50
CA ASP A 44 -12.42 27.86 -19.43
C ASP A 44 -11.40 27.34 -18.41
N LEU A 45 -10.16 27.85 -18.44
CA LEU A 45 -9.13 27.52 -17.44
C LEU A 45 -9.54 27.93 -16.02
N ALA A 46 -10.22 29.06 -15.85
CA ALA A 46 -10.72 29.50 -14.56
C ALA A 46 -11.80 28.55 -14.02
N ALA A 47 -12.68 28.05 -14.89
CA ALA A 47 -13.70 27.07 -14.54
C ALA A 47 -13.09 25.72 -14.15
N GLU A 48 -12.10 25.23 -14.91
CA GLU A 48 -11.38 24.00 -14.59
C GLU A 48 -10.60 24.12 -13.27
N LEU A 49 -9.92 25.25 -13.04
CA LEU A 49 -9.22 25.50 -11.79
C LEU A 49 -10.19 25.50 -10.60
N ALA A 50 -11.39 26.06 -10.76
CA ALA A 50 -12.43 26.02 -9.73
C ALA A 50 -12.89 24.57 -9.45
N ALA A 51 -13.08 23.75 -10.49
CA ALA A 51 -13.46 22.35 -10.36
C ALA A 51 -12.38 21.52 -9.63
N VAL A 52 -11.10 21.66 -10.02
CA VAL A 52 -9.98 20.96 -9.36
C VAL A 52 -9.84 21.38 -7.90
N ARG A 53 -10.06 22.67 -7.59
CA ARG A 53 -10.05 23.15 -6.20
C ARG A 53 -11.17 22.50 -5.40
N ALA A 54 -12.37 22.39 -5.95
CA ALA A 54 -13.50 21.73 -5.31
C ALA A 54 -13.23 20.24 -5.08
N GLU A 55 -12.72 19.50 -6.07
CA GLU A 55 -12.35 18.07 -5.92
C GLU A 55 -11.28 17.89 -4.84
N ARG A 56 -10.26 18.75 -4.81
CA ARG A 56 -9.23 18.71 -3.75
C ARG A 56 -9.83 18.96 -2.37
N ASP A 57 -10.74 19.92 -2.25
CA ASP A 57 -11.34 20.27 -0.96
C ASP A 57 -12.31 19.16 -0.48
N GLU A 58 -13.00 18.49 -1.40
CA GLU A 58 -13.78 17.28 -1.14
C GLU A 58 -12.87 16.13 -0.66
N VAL A 59 -11.80 15.83 -1.39
CA VAL A 59 -10.83 14.77 -1.01
C VAL A 59 -10.18 15.08 0.34
N ARG A 60 -9.85 16.35 0.63
CA ARG A 60 -9.33 16.76 1.94
C ARG A 60 -10.36 16.58 3.05
N THR A 61 -11.62 16.90 2.79
CA THR A 61 -12.70 16.69 3.74
C THR A 61 -12.88 15.20 4.01
N GLU A 62 -12.87 14.38 2.97
CA GLU A 62 -12.98 12.92 3.09
C GLU A 62 -11.79 12.35 3.86
N LEU A 63 -10.55 12.75 3.52
CA LEU A 63 -9.34 12.35 4.25
C LEU A 63 -9.40 12.77 5.73
N GLY A 64 -9.91 13.97 6.02
CA GLY A 64 -10.09 14.47 7.39
C GLY A 64 -11.03 13.61 8.24
N LYS A 65 -11.99 12.90 7.63
CA LYS A 65 -12.87 11.96 8.34
C LYS A 65 -12.11 10.72 8.87
N TYR A 66 -10.98 10.38 8.25
CA TYR A 66 -10.21 9.18 8.59
C TYR A 66 -8.91 9.51 9.33
N ALA A 67 -8.36 10.72 9.17
CA ALA A 67 -7.08 11.13 9.73
C ALA A 67 -7.01 11.05 11.27
N ASP A 68 -8.12 11.29 11.97
CA ASP A 68 -8.20 11.21 13.44
C ASP A 68 -8.82 9.90 13.94
N HIS A 69 -9.12 8.96 13.04
CA HIS A 69 -9.86 7.71 13.35
C HIS A 69 -9.07 6.46 12.98
N GLU A 70 -7.99 6.59 12.22
CA GLU A 70 -7.08 5.49 11.94
C GLU A 70 -6.10 5.35 13.12
N PRO A 71 -6.17 4.25 13.90
CA PRO A 71 -5.21 3.99 14.95
C PRO A 71 -3.81 3.99 14.35
N THR A 72 -2.89 4.69 15.02
CA THR A 72 -1.50 4.74 14.60
C THR A 72 -0.93 3.32 14.55
N ALA A 73 0.08 3.09 13.71
CA ALA A 73 0.77 1.80 13.69
C ALA A 73 1.27 1.36 15.08
N ALA A 74 1.61 2.33 15.95
CA ALA A 74 1.98 2.07 17.34
C ALA A 74 0.80 1.57 18.20
N GLU A 75 -0.39 2.15 18.03
CA GLU A 75 -1.61 1.71 18.73
C GLU A 75 -2.07 0.33 18.26
N GLU A 76 -2.00 0.06 16.96
CA GLU A 76 -2.29 -1.26 16.40
C GLU A 76 -1.30 -2.32 16.91
N LEU A 77 0.01 -2.02 16.91
CA LEU A 77 1.01 -2.92 17.47
C LEU A 77 0.79 -3.18 18.97
N ALA A 78 0.43 -2.14 19.73
CA ALA A 78 0.10 -2.29 21.15
C ALA A 78 -1.16 -3.13 21.36
N TYR A 79 -2.18 -2.96 20.51
CA TYR A 79 -3.39 -3.77 20.53
C TYR A 79 -3.09 -5.24 20.23
N LEU A 80 -2.38 -5.53 19.14
CA LEU A 80 -1.97 -6.88 18.77
C LEU A 80 -1.12 -7.55 19.86
N THR A 81 -0.20 -6.80 20.48
CA THR A 81 0.61 -7.28 21.60
C THR A 81 -0.26 -7.69 22.79
N ARG A 82 -1.28 -6.89 23.14
CA ARG A 82 -2.25 -7.26 24.19
C ARG A 82 -3.00 -8.53 23.84
N CYS A 83 -3.52 -8.64 22.61
CA CYS A 83 -4.22 -9.84 22.17
C CYS A 83 -3.34 -11.10 22.25
N LEU A 84 -2.07 -11.01 21.85
CA LEU A 84 -1.14 -12.14 21.96
C LEU A 84 -0.83 -12.49 23.41
N ASN A 85 -0.63 -11.49 24.29
CA ASN A 85 -0.44 -11.72 25.72
C ASN A 85 -1.66 -12.42 26.36
N ASP A 86 -2.87 -12.05 25.96
CA ASP A 86 -4.09 -12.70 26.45
C ASP A 86 -4.15 -14.17 26.02
N VAL A 87 -3.70 -14.49 24.80
CA VAL A 87 -3.58 -15.88 24.33
C VAL A 87 -2.55 -16.65 25.16
N HIS A 88 -1.39 -16.07 25.44
CA HIS A 88 -0.39 -16.70 26.31
C HIS A 88 -0.93 -16.95 27.73
N ALA A 89 -1.66 -15.99 28.30
CA ALA A 89 -2.28 -16.16 29.62
C ALA A 89 -3.29 -17.32 29.65
N VAL A 90 -4.05 -17.54 28.57
CA VAL A 90 -4.94 -18.71 28.45
C VAL A 90 -4.15 -20.02 28.41
N CYS A 91 -3.03 -20.06 27.67
CA CYS A 91 -2.14 -21.22 27.64
C CYS A 91 -1.51 -21.50 29.01
N ASP A 92 -0.98 -20.47 29.68
CA ASP A 92 -0.39 -20.58 31.03
C ASP A 92 -1.42 -21.10 32.04
N GLY A 93 -2.65 -20.57 32.01
CA GLY A 93 -3.73 -21.04 32.88
C GLY A 93 -4.11 -22.51 32.65
N ALA A 94 -4.05 -23.00 31.41
CA ALA A 94 -4.29 -24.41 31.10
C ALA A 94 -3.17 -25.32 31.62
N GLU A 95 -1.91 -24.86 31.53
CA GLU A 95 -0.75 -25.57 32.09
C GLU A 95 -0.82 -25.62 33.62
N GLU A 96 -1.07 -24.49 34.28
CA GLU A 96 -1.22 -24.42 35.74
C GLU A 96 -2.32 -25.34 36.26
N GLN A 97 -3.47 -25.40 35.56
CA GLN A 97 -4.56 -26.32 35.91
C GLN A 97 -4.14 -27.79 35.83
N SER A 98 -3.27 -28.12 34.89
CA SER A 98 -2.76 -29.49 34.70
C SER A 98 -1.82 -29.89 35.84
N LEU A 99 -1.03 -28.92 36.35
CA LEU A 99 -0.09 -29.08 37.46
C LEU A 99 -0.74 -29.06 38.85
N ARG A 100 -1.99 -28.59 38.97
CA ARG A 100 -2.68 -28.41 40.26
C ARG A 100 -3.01 -29.73 40.99
N TRP A 101 -3.01 -30.86 40.30
CA TRP A 101 -3.42 -32.17 40.85
C TRP A 101 -2.23 -32.91 41.49
N GLU A 102 -2.48 -33.68 42.55
CA GLU A 102 -1.45 -34.50 43.22
C GLU A 102 -0.73 -35.46 42.26
N ASN A 103 -1.44 -35.92 41.22
CA ASN A 103 -0.87 -36.55 40.04
C ASN A 103 -1.17 -35.66 38.83
N PRO A 104 -0.20 -34.90 38.30
CA PRO A 104 -0.42 -33.93 37.24
C PRO A 104 -1.08 -34.56 36.02
N LEU A 105 -2.11 -33.90 35.50
CA LEU A 105 -2.70 -34.29 34.24
C LEU A 105 -1.78 -33.86 33.09
N PRO A 106 -1.78 -34.56 31.96
CA PRO A 106 -1.10 -34.07 30.78
C PRO A 106 -1.72 -32.73 30.34
N VAL A 107 -0.86 -31.78 29.99
CA VAL A 107 -1.28 -30.50 29.40
C VAL A 107 -2.08 -30.78 28.12
N PRO A 108 -3.21 -30.10 27.88
CA PRO A 108 -3.98 -30.30 26.66
C PRO A 108 -3.13 -30.10 25.39
N GLU A 109 -3.28 -31.00 24.42
CA GLU A 109 -2.45 -31.03 23.20
C GLU A 109 -2.53 -29.73 22.37
N TRP A 110 -3.61 -28.95 22.50
CA TRP A 110 -3.77 -27.69 21.79
C TRP A 110 -2.86 -26.57 22.33
N VAL A 111 -2.45 -26.63 23.60
CA VAL A 111 -1.65 -25.58 24.26
C VAL A 111 -0.33 -25.31 23.53
N PRO A 112 0.54 -26.32 23.27
CA PRO A 112 1.78 -26.07 22.54
C PRO A 112 1.54 -25.54 21.11
N VAL A 113 0.49 -26.01 20.44
CA VAL A 113 0.16 -25.59 19.07
C VAL A 113 -0.29 -24.12 19.03
N VAL A 114 -1.12 -23.70 19.98
CA VAL A 114 -1.58 -22.31 20.07
C VAL A 114 -0.45 -21.37 20.49
N ARG A 115 0.42 -21.80 21.42
CA ARG A 115 1.58 -21.03 21.84
C ARG A 115 2.54 -20.80 20.67
N GLU A 116 2.88 -21.85 19.93
CA GLU A 116 3.73 -21.76 18.73
C GLU A 116 3.13 -20.82 17.67
N ALA A 117 1.80 -20.87 17.48
CA ALA A 117 1.11 -19.96 16.56
C ALA A 117 1.15 -18.49 17.03
N ALA A 118 0.99 -18.25 18.34
CA ALA A 118 1.02 -16.91 18.93
C ALA A 118 2.42 -16.28 18.90
N ASP A 119 3.46 -17.09 19.07
CA ASP A 119 4.86 -16.66 18.97
C ASP A 119 5.23 -16.18 17.55
N GLY A 120 4.41 -16.54 16.54
CA GLY A 120 4.66 -16.20 15.13
C GLY A 120 5.87 -16.93 14.53
N VAL A 121 6.55 -17.77 15.31
CA VAL A 121 7.68 -18.59 14.89
C VAL A 121 7.12 -19.95 14.45
N ARG A 122 6.77 -20.05 13.17
CA ARG A 122 6.44 -21.34 12.57
C ARG A 122 7.69 -21.94 11.91
N PRO A 123 8.19 -23.11 12.36
CA PRO A 123 9.25 -23.81 11.67
C PRO A 123 8.83 -24.06 10.22
N ASP A 124 9.76 -23.95 9.28
CA ASP A 124 9.45 -24.19 7.87
C ASP A 124 9.13 -25.68 7.70
N ASN A 125 7.84 -26.00 7.53
CA ASN A 125 7.39 -27.36 7.27
C ASN A 125 7.58 -27.65 5.77
N PRO A 126 8.48 -28.57 5.38
CA PRO A 126 8.71 -28.89 3.97
C PRO A 126 7.48 -29.51 3.28
N GLY A 127 6.49 -29.99 4.04
CA GLY A 127 5.20 -30.44 3.53
C GLY A 127 4.15 -29.33 3.34
N ASP A 128 4.44 -28.09 3.74
CA ASP A 128 3.52 -26.97 3.56
C ASP A 128 3.52 -26.52 2.11
N ARG A 129 2.38 -26.71 1.43
CA ARG A 129 2.19 -26.35 0.02
C ARG A 129 1.62 -24.95 -0.19
N ARG A 130 1.36 -24.21 0.90
CA ARG A 130 0.83 -22.85 0.81
C ARG A 130 1.89 -21.89 0.27
N ARG A 131 1.45 -20.90 -0.49
CA ARG A 131 2.28 -19.80 -0.97
C ARG A 131 2.58 -18.84 0.17
N HIS A 132 3.82 -18.38 0.24
CA HIS A 132 4.29 -17.41 1.23
C HIS A 132 4.00 -16.00 0.73
N ILE A 133 3.51 -15.15 1.62
CA ILE A 133 3.22 -13.74 1.38
C ILE A 133 4.30 -12.92 2.05
N TYR A 134 4.87 -11.96 1.32
CA TYR A 134 5.92 -11.08 1.82
C TYR A 134 5.53 -9.61 1.72
N ILE A 135 6.13 -8.78 2.57
CA ILE A 135 6.17 -7.32 2.43
C ILE A 135 7.63 -6.88 2.36
N ASP A 136 7.95 -5.99 1.41
CA ASP A 136 9.27 -5.39 1.29
C ASP A 136 9.43 -4.10 2.11
N GLY A 137 10.66 -3.57 2.18
CA GLY A 137 10.97 -2.33 2.90
C GLY A 137 10.32 -1.07 2.33
N LYS A 138 9.66 -1.16 1.17
CA LYS A 138 8.94 -0.07 0.50
C LYS A 138 7.42 -0.26 0.59
N GLY A 139 6.94 -1.26 1.34
CA GLY A 139 5.52 -1.54 1.53
C GLY A 139 4.85 -2.31 0.40
N ASN A 140 5.60 -2.87 -0.55
CA ASN A 140 5.00 -3.70 -1.61
C ASN A 140 4.82 -5.13 -1.14
N ALA A 141 3.69 -5.71 -1.53
CA ALA A 141 3.37 -7.10 -1.24
C ALA A 141 3.83 -8.04 -2.36
N TRP A 142 4.35 -9.20 -1.96
CA TRP A 142 4.87 -10.24 -2.86
C TRP A 142 4.34 -11.62 -2.49
N LEU A 143 4.33 -12.54 -3.44
CA LEU A 143 3.83 -13.91 -3.27
C LEU A 143 4.84 -14.91 -3.82
N SER A 144 5.08 -16.02 -3.13
CA SER A 144 5.93 -17.10 -3.65
C SER A 144 5.28 -17.78 -4.86
N LEU A 145 6.06 -17.91 -5.93
CA LEU A 145 5.64 -18.51 -7.19
C LEU A 145 6.11 -19.95 -7.33
N SER A 146 7.41 -20.17 -7.15
CA SER A 146 8.08 -21.46 -7.27
C SER A 146 9.28 -21.53 -6.32
N HIS A 147 9.77 -22.75 -6.11
CA HIS A 147 10.98 -23.02 -5.35
C HIS A 147 11.82 -24.05 -6.09
N GLU A 148 13.00 -23.65 -6.55
CA GLU A 148 13.91 -24.51 -7.32
C GLU A 148 15.34 -24.34 -6.80
N ASN A 149 16.03 -25.45 -6.54
CA ASN A 149 17.44 -25.44 -6.09
C ASN A 149 17.72 -24.56 -4.86
N GLY A 150 16.76 -24.46 -3.93
CA GLY A 150 16.89 -23.61 -2.74
C GLY A 150 16.58 -22.13 -3.00
N ILE A 151 16.30 -21.74 -4.24
CA ILE A 151 15.93 -20.38 -4.61
C ILE A 151 14.41 -20.26 -4.59
N ARG A 152 13.89 -19.23 -3.91
CA ARG A 152 12.45 -18.94 -3.84
C ARG A 152 12.12 -17.75 -4.74
N TYR A 153 11.40 -18.03 -5.81
CA TYR A 153 10.93 -17.03 -6.76
C TYR A 153 9.64 -16.41 -6.25
N ILE A 154 9.52 -15.10 -6.37
CA ILE A 154 8.42 -14.30 -5.87
C ILE A 154 7.88 -13.38 -6.97
N GLY A 155 6.59 -13.06 -6.89
CA GLY A 155 5.93 -12.14 -7.80
C GLY A 155 5.18 -11.06 -7.02
N ARG A 156 5.15 -9.84 -7.55
CA ARG A 156 4.47 -8.72 -6.91
C ARG A 156 2.95 -8.89 -7.01
N LEU A 157 2.23 -8.73 -5.90
CA LEU A 157 0.79 -8.95 -5.82
C LEU A 157 -0.04 -7.96 -6.67
N ALA A 158 0.46 -6.73 -6.84
CA ALA A 158 -0.22 -5.67 -7.58
C ALA A 158 0.30 -5.49 -9.02
N GLY A 159 0.90 -6.51 -9.65
CA GLY A 159 1.56 -6.37 -10.95
C GLY A 159 1.64 -7.65 -11.78
N SER A 160 2.42 -7.59 -12.86
CA SER A 160 2.65 -8.74 -13.76
C SER A 160 3.49 -9.81 -13.05
N PHE A 161 3.04 -11.07 -13.12
CA PHE A 161 3.73 -12.25 -12.60
C PHE A 161 4.89 -12.72 -13.49
N ASN A 162 5.77 -11.80 -13.90
CA ASN A 162 6.96 -12.15 -14.68
C ASN A 162 8.12 -12.33 -13.68
N GLY A 163 8.24 -13.55 -13.16
CA GLY A 163 8.87 -13.86 -11.88
C GLY A 163 10.30 -14.38 -11.97
N ASP A 164 11.24 -13.50 -12.29
CA ASP A 164 12.67 -13.74 -12.03
C ASP A 164 13.11 -13.16 -10.68
N ASP A 165 12.24 -12.37 -10.04
CA ASP A 165 12.50 -11.81 -8.72
C ASP A 165 12.59 -12.93 -7.68
N THR A 166 13.67 -12.91 -6.92
CA THR A 166 13.89 -13.79 -5.77
C THR A 166 13.80 -13.01 -4.48
N VAL A 167 13.54 -13.70 -3.37
CA VAL A 167 13.54 -13.10 -2.03
C VAL A 167 14.82 -12.29 -1.78
N ASP A 168 15.98 -12.82 -2.16
CA ASP A 168 17.27 -12.14 -1.95
C ASP A 168 17.43 -10.91 -2.85
N SER A 169 17.06 -11.00 -4.13
CA SER A 169 17.13 -9.85 -5.05
C SER A 169 16.21 -8.69 -4.60
N VAL A 170 15.00 -8.99 -4.12
CA VAL A 170 14.09 -7.97 -3.60
C VAL A 170 14.60 -7.41 -2.28
N ARG A 171 15.17 -8.25 -1.40
CA ARG A 171 15.81 -7.78 -0.16
C ARG A 171 16.93 -6.78 -0.47
N GLU A 172 17.78 -7.08 -1.42
CA GLU A 172 18.87 -6.20 -1.85
C GLU A 172 18.34 -4.88 -2.42
N ALA A 173 17.32 -4.92 -3.30
CA ALA A 173 16.76 -3.74 -3.97
C ALA A 173 15.91 -2.84 -3.06
N THR A 174 15.36 -3.36 -1.97
CA THR A 174 14.40 -2.66 -1.10
C THR A 174 14.90 -2.50 0.34
N GLY A 175 16.05 -3.09 0.67
CA GLY A 175 16.65 -3.08 2.00
C GLY A 175 16.07 -4.12 2.96
N SER A 176 14.86 -4.63 2.74
CA SER A 176 14.26 -5.67 3.57
C SER A 176 13.14 -6.40 2.85
N ILE A 177 12.94 -7.67 3.20
CA ILE A 177 11.74 -8.44 2.85
C ILE A 177 11.43 -9.35 4.02
N ARG A 178 10.16 -9.39 4.43
CA ARG A 178 9.68 -10.21 5.55
C ARG A 178 8.45 -10.99 5.13
N GLU A 179 8.39 -12.25 5.53
CA GLU A 179 7.17 -13.06 5.41
C GLU A 179 6.12 -12.53 6.39
N ILE A 180 4.90 -12.33 5.92
CA ILE A 180 3.78 -11.82 6.73
C ILE A 180 2.64 -12.83 6.82
N GLY A 181 2.71 -13.94 6.09
CA GLY A 181 1.67 -14.95 6.11
C GLY A 181 1.82 -15.97 4.98
N ARG A 182 0.84 -16.87 4.90
CA ARG A 182 0.76 -17.91 3.86
C ARG A 182 -0.69 -18.06 3.38
N CYS A 183 -0.90 -18.30 2.08
CA CYS A 183 -2.21 -18.57 1.50
C CYS A 183 -2.18 -19.77 0.55
N TRP A 184 -3.36 -20.31 0.21
CA TRP A 184 -3.49 -21.34 -0.82
C TRP A 184 -3.30 -20.76 -2.22
#